data_AF-A0A645J6G2-F1
#
_entry.id   AF-A0A645J6G2-F1
#
_cell.length_a   1.000
_cell.length_b   1.000
_cell.length_c   1.000
_cell.angle_alpha   90.00
_cell.angle_beta   90.00
_cell.angle_gamma   90.00
#
_symmetry.space_group_name_H-M   'P 1'
#
loop_
_entity.id
_entity.type
_entity.pdbx_description
1 polymer ?
#
loop_
_entity_poly.entity_id
_entity_poly.type
_entity_poly.pdbx_seq_one_letter_code
_entity_poly.pdbx_strand_id
1 'polypeptide(L)' 'MVHAGATVLDHLPHGSFFHATAGATNMSIGDRLKLIPYESLIGLSMTIVSTIMWGIIM' A
#
# COMPACT_ATOMS: atom_id res chain seq x y z
N MET A 1 -9.95 -0.20 -12.81
CA MET A 1 -9.76 0.69 -11.63
C MET A 1 -8.64 1.67 -11.93
N VAL A 2 -8.92 2.97 -12.04
CA VAL A 2 -7.89 3.97 -12.40
C VAL A 2 -6.88 4.19 -11.25
N HIS A 3 -7.30 4.00 -10.00
CA HIS A 3 -6.50 4.30 -8.80
C HIS A 3 -5.76 3.09 -8.20
N ALA A 4 -5.80 1.91 -8.82
CA ALA A 4 -5.12 0.72 -8.27
C ALA A 4 -3.62 0.96 -8.04
N GLY A 5 -2.98 1.73 -8.94
CA GLY A 5 -1.57 2.13 -8.81
C GLY A 5 -1.25 3.02 -7.61
N ALA A 6 -2.22 3.82 -7.12
CA ALA A 6 -1.98 4.71 -5.97
C ALA A 6 -1.71 3.91 -4.68
N THR A 7 -2.33 2.74 -4.55
CA THR A 7 -2.20 1.87 -3.36
C THR A 7 -0.78 1.33 -3.15
N VAL A 8 0.06 1.34 -4.19
CA VAL A 8 1.47 0.92 -4.13
C VAL A 8 2.30 1.84 -3.24
N LEU A 9 1.95 3.13 -3.13
CA LEU A 9 2.75 4.12 -2.41
C LEU A 9 1.98 4.86 -1.30
N ASP A 10 0.67 4.65 -1.19
CA ASP A 10 -0.19 5.34 -0.22
C ASP A 10 0.18 5.04 1.25
N HIS A 11 0.73 3.86 1.52
CA HIS A 11 1.06 3.35 2.86
C HIS A 11 2.47 3.73 3.36
N LEU A 12 3.19 4.56 2.62
CA LEU A 12 4.49 5.09 3.03
C LEU A 12 4.37 5.87 4.37
N PRO A 13 5.48 6.06 5.10
CA PRO A 13 5.47 6.59 6.46
C PRO A 13 5.26 8.11 6.50
N HIS A 14 4.17 8.57 5.89
CA HIS A 14 3.78 9.96 5.76
C HIS A 14 2.28 10.12 6.02
N GLY A 15 1.90 11.23 6.63
CA GLY A 15 0.50 11.58 6.88
C GLY A 15 -0.01 11.23 8.28
N SER A 16 -1.19 11.78 8.58
CA SER A 16 -1.85 11.67 9.88
C SER A 16 -2.20 10.23 10.24
N PHE A 17 -2.56 9.41 9.25
CA PHE A 17 -2.94 8.01 9.45
C PHE A 17 -1.78 7.17 9.98
N PHE A 18 -0.59 7.33 9.40
CA PHE A 18 0.60 6.65 9.88
C PHE A 18 0.93 7.05 11.32
N HIS A 19 0.77 8.33 11.70
CA HIS A 19 1.03 8.75 13.08
C HIS A 19 -0.06 8.30 14.07
N ALA A 20 -1.34 8.42 13.72
CA ALA A 20 -2.47 8.09 14.60
C ALA A 20 -2.57 6.59 14.92
N THR A 21 -2.23 5.73 13.96
CA THR A 21 -2.30 4.28 14.13
C THR A 21 -1.12 3.71 14.92
N ALA A 22 0.00 4.45 15.06
CA ALA A 22 1.16 4.01 15.83
C ALA A 22 0.81 3.80 17.32
N GLY A 23 0.02 4.72 17.89
CA GLY A 23 -0.45 4.62 19.27
C GLY A 23 -1.52 3.55 19.49
N ALA A 24 -2.23 3.14 18.43
CA ALA A 24 -3.30 2.16 18.51
C ALA A 24 -2.80 0.70 18.47
N THR A 25 -1.72 0.43 17.74
CA THR A 25 -1.21 -0.94 17.56
C THR A 25 -0.03 -1.27 18.47
N ASN A 26 0.44 -0.32 19.29
CA ASN A 26 1.61 -0.46 20.16
C ASN A 26 2.86 -0.99 19.41
N MET A 27 2.94 -0.67 18.10
CA MET A 27 4.04 -1.09 17.23
C MET A 27 5.12 -0.02 17.19
N SER A 28 6.38 -0.44 17.21
CA SER A 28 7.51 0.48 17.00
C SER A 28 7.55 0.96 15.55
N ILE A 29 8.17 2.12 15.28
CA ILE A 29 8.39 2.60 13.92
C ILE A 29 9.11 1.55 13.06
N GLY A 30 10.06 0.82 13.65
CA GLY A 30 10.85 -0.20 12.96
C GLY A 30 10.02 -1.40 12.52
N ASP A 31 9.03 -1.83 13.31
CA ASP A 31 8.15 -2.94 12.93
C ASP A 31 7.23 -2.55 11.78
N ARG A 32 6.85 -1.27 11.69
CA ARG A 32 6.00 -0.74 10.62
C ARG A 32 6.76 -0.54 9.32
N LEU A 33 8.02 -0.13 9.38
CA LEU A 33 8.88 -0.07 8.20
C LEU A 33 9.05 -1.44 7.53
N LYS A 34 9.01 -2.54 8.31
CA LYS A 34 9.04 -3.90 7.77
C LYS A 34 7.77 -4.25 6.99
N LEU A 35 6.63 -3.60 7.25
CA LEU A 35 5.36 -3.84 6.57
C LEU A 35 5.29 -3.20 5.18
N ILE A 36 5.95 -2.05 4.98
CA ILE A 36 5.99 -1.31 3.70
C ILE A 36 6.25 -2.22 2.49
N PRO A 37 7.30 -3.07 2.45
CA PRO A 37 7.55 -3.91 1.28
C PRO A 37 6.40 -4.91 1.01
N TYR A 38 5.72 -5.40 2.06
CA TYR A 38 4.57 -6.30 1.87
C TYR A 38 3.36 -5.56 1.30
N GLU A 39 3.03 -4.39 1.84
CA GLU A 39 1.93 -3.56 1.33
C GLU A 39 2.19 -3.09 -0.10
N SER A 40 3.44 -2.73 -0.43
CA SER A 40 3.89 -2.39 -1.78
C SER A 40 3.74 -3.57 -2.74
N LEU A 41 4.10 -4.79 -2.33
CA LEU A 41 3.92 -6.01 -3.16
C LEU A 41 2.44 -6.29 -3.43
N ILE A 42 1.59 -6.13 -2.42
CA ILE A 42 0.13 -6.30 -2.57
C ILE A 42 -0.41 -5.24 -3.54
N GLY A 43 -0.09 -3.96 -3.33
CA GLY A 43 -0.48 -2.87 -4.23
C GLY A 43 -0.02 -3.12 -5.68
N LEU A 44 1.22 -3.59 -5.86
CA LEU A 44 1.79 -3.87 -7.17
C LEU A 44 1.09 -5.06 -7.83
N SER A 45 0.75 -6.11 -7.08
CA SER A 45 -0.03 -7.25 -7.59
C SER A 45 -1.41 -6.80 -8.08
N MET A 46 -2.12 -5.96 -7.31
CA MET A 46 -3.41 -5.41 -7.70
C MET A 46 -3.30 -4.53 -8.95
N THR A 47 -2.23 -3.74 -9.03
CA THR A 47 -1.95 -2.88 -10.18
C THR A 47 -1.72 -3.71 -11.45
N ILE A 48 -0.92 -4.77 -11.37
CA ILE A 48 -0.66 -5.67 -12.51
C ILE A 48 -1.96 -6.34 -12.95
N VAL A 49 -2.71 -6.95 -12.04
CA VAL A 49 -3.97 -7.64 -12.38
C VAL A 49 -4.98 -6.66 -12.97
N SER A 50 -5.13 -5.48 -12.38
CA SER A 50 -6.02 -4.44 -12.93
C SER A 50 -5.58 -3.98 -14.31
N THR A 51 -4.28 -3.82 -14.54
CA THR A 51 -3.72 -3.42 -15.84
C THR A 51 -3.98 -4.48 -16.90
N ILE A 52 -3.79 -5.76 -16.57
CA ILE A 52 -4.07 -6.86 -17.51
C ILE A 52 -5.57 -6.92 -17.84
N MET A 53 -6.42 -6.89 -16.82
CA MET A 53 -7.87 -7.03 -17.00
C MET A 53 -8.47 -5.87 -17.79
N TRP A 54 -8.12 -4.63 -17.46
CA TRP A 54 -8.77 -3.42 -18.03
C TRP A 54 -7.96 -2.72 -19.11
N GLY A 55 -6.67 -3.03 -19.25
CA GLY A 55 -5.80 -2.44 -20.26
C GLY A 55 -5.51 -3.36 -21.44
N ILE A 56 -5.78 -4.67 -21.32
CA ILE A 56 -5.47 -5.68 -22.34
C ILE A 56 -6.69 -6.54 -22.69
N ILE A 57 -7.40 -7.08 -21.69
CA ILE A 57 -8.47 -8.07 -21.93
C ILE A 57 -9.82 -7.42 -22.27
N MET A 58 -10.26 -6.48 -21.44
CA MET A 58 -11.51 -5.71 -21.62
C MET A 58 -11.22 -4.42 -22.40
#